data_AF-A0A2K4KLL1-F1
#
_entry.id   AF-A0A2K4KLL1-F1
#
_cell.length_a   1.000
_cell.length_b   1.000
_cell.length_c   1.000
_cell.angle_alpha   90.00
_cell.angle_beta   90.00
_cell.angle_gamma   90.00
#
_symmetry.space_group_name_H-M   'P 1'
#
loop_
_entity.id
_entity.type
_entity.pdbx_description
1 polymer ?
#
loop_
_entity_poly.entity_id
_entity_poly.type
_entity_poly.pdbx_seq_one_letter_code
_entity_poly.pdbx_strand_id
1 'polypeptide(L)'
;MIKPLDEARLLDIEKASSDHRKTSAALAKAVAAAFPKGTRVRVPMGKGTTEGVVCDKPCVEDPMRVPVRLACRRDFQRSILFNEVELLDDLFEERS
;
A
#
# COMPACT_ATOMS: atom_id res chain seq x y z
N MET A 1 -28.05 -1.18 -29.27
CA MET A 1 -27.14 -0.41 -30.14
C MET A 1 -25.97 0.09 -29.31
N ILE A 2 -24.76 -0.43 -29.53
CA ILE A 2 -23.52 0.08 -28.91
C ILE A 2 -23.05 1.23 -29.81
N LYS A 3 -22.90 2.45 -29.27
CA LYS A 3 -22.34 3.57 -30.02
C LYS A 3 -20.81 3.45 -30.02
N PRO A 4 -20.14 3.52 -31.18
CA PRO A 4 -18.68 3.51 -31.22
C PRO A 4 -18.13 4.73 -30.48
N LEU A 5 -17.05 4.53 -29.73
CA LEU A 5 -16.30 5.61 -29.11
C LEU A 5 -15.52 6.34 -30.21
N ASP A 6 -15.55 7.67 -30.22
CA ASP A 6 -14.73 8.42 -31.17
C ASP A 6 -13.25 8.44 -30.74
N GLU A 7 -12.37 8.74 -31.69
CA GLU A 7 -10.91 8.71 -31.49
C GLU A 7 -10.46 9.71 -30.41
N ALA A 8 -11.08 10.88 -30.34
CA ALA A 8 -10.77 11.89 -29.32
C ALA A 8 -11.04 11.36 -27.90
N ARG A 9 -12.17 10.68 -27.69
CA ARG A 9 -12.51 10.06 -26.41
C ARG A 9 -11.60 8.88 -26.06
N LEU A 10 -11.11 8.14 -27.04
CA LEU A 10 -10.10 7.09 -26.79
C LEU A 10 -8.80 7.70 -26.27
N LEU A 11 -8.30 8.76 -26.91
CA LEU A 11 -7.09 9.47 -26.48
C LEU A 11 -7.23 10.05 -25.06
N ASP A 12 -8.39 10.62 -24.73
CA ASP A 12 -8.66 11.13 -23.38
C ASP A 12 -8.62 10.03 -22.31
N ILE A 13 -9.16 8.84 -22.63
CA ILE A 13 -9.14 7.67 -21.72
C ILE A 13 -7.70 7.16 -21.54
N GLU A 14 -6.92 7.05 -22.62
CA GLU A 14 -5.53 6.63 -22.54
C GLU A 14 -4.69 7.59 -21.70
N LYS A 15 -4.89 8.90 -21.89
CA LYS A 15 -4.24 9.92 -21.08
C LYS A 15 -4.62 9.81 -19.61
N ALA A 16 -5.92 9.70 -19.31
CA ALA A 16 -6.40 9.53 -17.94
C ALA A 16 -5.83 8.25 -17.29
N SER A 17 -5.74 7.15 -18.04
CA SER A 17 -5.15 5.90 -17.58
C SER A 17 -3.66 6.05 -17.27
N SER A 18 -2.91 6.72 -18.15
CA SER A 18 -1.49 7.02 -17.91
C SER A 18 -1.28 7.88 -16.66
N ASP A 19 -2.09 8.93 -16.48
CA ASP A 19 -1.95 9.84 -15.35
C ASP A 19 -2.36 9.18 -14.03
N HIS A 20 -3.40 8.33 -14.07
CA HIS A 20 -3.74 7.46 -12.95
C HIS A 20 -2.55 6.56 -12.56
N ARG A 21 -1.93 5.87 -13.52
CA ARG A 21 -0.79 4.98 -13.26
C ARG A 21 0.39 5.71 -12.62
N LYS A 22 0.72 6.92 -13.08
CA LYS A 22 1.78 7.76 -12.48
C LYS A 22 1.45 8.13 -11.04
N THR A 23 0.20 8.53 -10.79
CA THR A 23 -0.28 8.91 -9.46
C THR A 23 -0.23 7.73 -8.49
N SER A 24 -0.71 6.55 -8.92
CA SER A 24 -0.65 5.33 -8.12
C SER A 24 0.80 4.91 -7.82
N ALA A 25 1.72 5.06 -8.77
CA ALA A 25 3.14 4.78 -8.54
C ALA A 25 3.78 5.74 -7.52
N ALA A 26 3.43 7.04 -7.58
CA ALA A 26 3.88 8.01 -6.60
C ALA A 26 3.35 7.70 -5.20
N LEU A 27 2.07 7.31 -5.09
CA LEU A 27 1.46 6.91 -3.82
C LEU A 27 2.10 5.65 -3.24
N ALA A 28 2.31 4.61 -4.05
CA ALA A 28 3.01 3.39 -3.61
C ALA A 28 4.41 3.70 -3.07
N LYS A 29 5.13 4.63 -3.72
CA LYS A 29 6.44 5.08 -3.26
C LYS A 29 6.37 5.83 -1.93
N ALA A 30 5.38 6.70 -1.73
CA ALA A 30 5.18 7.41 -0.48
C ALA A 30 4.86 6.44 0.68
N VAL A 31 3.96 5.47 0.45
CA VAL A 31 3.64 4.43 1.44
C VAL A 31 4.86 3.56 1.73
N ALA A 32 5.66 3.18 0.72
CA ALA A 32 6.90 2.44 0.93
C ALA A 32 7.95 3.20 1.76
N ALA A 33 7.94 4.53 1.70
CA ALA A 33 8.83 5.37 2.49
C ALA A 33 8.35 5.48 3.95
N ALA A 34 7.03 5.57 4.17
CA ALA A 34 6.44 5.57 5.50
C ALA A 34 6.48 4.19 6.19
N PHE A 35 6.44 3.11 5.40
CA PHE A 35 6.50 1.73 5.89
C PHE A 35 7.67 1.00 5.22
N PRO A 36 8.92 1.23 5.64
CA PRO A 36 10.08 0.54 5.10
C PRO A 36 10.01 -0.98 5.30
N LYS A 37 10.61 -1.72 4.37
CA LYS A 37 10.76 -3.18 4.50
C LYS A 37 11.58 -3.50 5.75
N GLY A 38 11.09 -4.42 6.57
CA GLY A 38 11.71 -4.83 7.83
C GLY A 38 11.16 -4.09 9.06
N THR A 39 10.42 -3.01 8.87
CA THR A 39 9.79 -2.26 9.98
C THR A 39 8.74 -3.11 10.69
N ARG A 40 8.74 -3.05 12.03
CA ARG A 40 7.74 -3.72 12.86
C ARG A 40 6.48 -2.89 12.91
N VAL A 41 5.35 -3.57 12.76
CA VAL A 41 4.04 -2.94 12.71
C VAL A 41 3.03 -3.70 13.54
N ARG A 42 2.01 -3.00 14.00
CA ARG A 42 0.81 -3.56 14.59
C ARG A 42 -0.33 -3.42 13.60
N VAL A 43 -1.09 -4.50 13.43
CA VAL A 43 -2.21 -4.56 12.49
C VAL A 43 -3.47 -5.11 13.16
N PRO A 44 -4.66 -4.59 12.82
CA PRO A 44 -5.92 -5.08 13.35
C PRO A 44 -6.25 -6.47 12.78
N MET A 45 -6.68 -7.36 13.66
CA MET A 45 -7.11 -8.73 13.35
C MET A 45 -8.41 -9.04 14.11
N GLY A 46 -9.55 -8.82 13.46
CA GLY A 46 -10.86 -9.09 14.03
C GLY A 46 -11.12 -8.26 15.29
N LYS A 47 -11.14 -8.90 16.47
CA LYS A 47 -11.38 -8.25 17.76
C LYS A 47 -10.12 -7.77 18.48
N GLY A 48 -8.93 -7.98 17.90
CA GLY A 48 -7.67 -7.60 18.53
C GLY A 48 -6.66 -7.06 17.52
N THR A 49 -5.42 -6.90 17.95
CA THR A 49 -4.29 -6.53 17.10
C THR A 49 -3.23 -7.62 17.14
N THR A 50 -2.41 -7.70 16.10
CA THR A 50 -1.25 -8.59 16.06
C THR A 50 -0.04 -7.82 15.54
N GLU A 51 1.15 -8.27 15.92
CA GLU A 51 2.39 -7.72 15.38
C GLU A 51 2.74 -8.40 14.06
N GLY A 52 3.41 -7.66 13.20
CA GLY A 52 3.95 -8.14 11.95
C GLY A 52 5.16 -7.33 11.53
N VAL A 53 5.72 -7.73 10.40
CA VAL A 53 6.87 -7.06 9.77
C VAL A 53 6.51 -6.73 8.33
N VAL A 54 6.79 -5.51 7.91
CA VAL A 54 6.64 -5.13 6.49
C VAL A 54 7.59 -5.98 5.67
N CYS A 55 7.05 -6.81 4.77
CA CYS A 55 7.85 -7.80 4.06
C CYS A 55 8.26 -7.36 2.66
N ASP A 56 7.51 -6.46 2.03
CA ASP A 56 7.74 -5.99 0.65
C ASP A 56 7.27 -4.54 0.46
N LYS A 57 7.35 -4.05 -0.78
CA LYS A 57 6.84 -2.72 -1.15
C LYS A 57 5.38 -2.82 -1.61
N PRO A 58 4.54 -1.79 -1.39
CA PRO A 58 3.22 -1.67 -1.99
C PRO A 58 3.26 -1.82 -3.51
N CYS A 59 2.22 -2.44 -4.09
CA CYS A 59 2.06 -2.55 -5.54
C CYS A 59 1.47 -1.26 -6.12
N VAL A 60 1.80 -0.92 -7.37
CA VAL A 60 1.19 0.23 -8.06
C VAL A 60 -0.31 0.03 -8.29
N GLU A 61 -0.77 -1.22 -8.41
CA GLU A 61 -2.18 -1.56 -8.58
C GLU A 61 -2.99 -1.40 -7.27
N ASP A 62 -2.31 -1.48 -6.12
CA ASP A 62 -2.92 -1.27 -4.81
C ASP A 62 -1.96 -0.49 -3.88
N PRO A 63 -1.73 0.80 -4.19
CA PRO A 63 -0.64 1.59 -3.60
C PRO A 63 -0.87 1.94 -2.14
N MET A 64 -2.11 1.81 -1.66
CA MET A 64 -2.51 2.11 -0.28
C MET A 64 -2.32 0.91 0.65
N ARG A 65 -1.88 -0.25 0.15
CA ARG A 65 -1.68 -1.41 1.00
C ARG A 65 -0.22 -1.69 1.31
N VAL A 66 0.05 -1.88 2.58
CA VAL A 66 1.34 -2.33 3.12
C VAL A 66 1.32 -3.85 3.19
N PRO A 67 2.26 -4.55 2.53
CA PRO A 67 2.40 -5.99 2.66
C PRO A 67 3.10 -6.34 3.98
N VAL A 68 2.36 -7.02 4.87
CA VAL A 68 2.81 -7.37 6.22
C VAL A 68 2.82 -8.87 6.39
N ARG A 69 3.91 -9.39 6.94
CA ARG A 69 4.02 -10.77 7.42
C ARG A 69 3.70 -10.82 8.91
N LEU A 70 2.67 -11.56 9.29
CA LEU A 70 2.20 -11.58 10.68
C LEU A 70 3.07 -12.49 11.54
N ALA A 71 3.41 -12.06 12.75
CA ALA A 71 4.23 -12.85 13.68
C ALA A 71 3.51 -14.14 14.14
N CYS A 72 2.18 -14.12 14.17
CA CYS A 72 1.37 -15.25 14.60
C CYS A 72 1.40 -16.45 13.63
N ARG A 73 1.80 -16.25 12.36
CA ARG A 73 1.93 -17.32 11.35
C ARG A 73 3.05 -16.98 10.37
N ARG A 74 4.16 -17.73 10.46
CA ARG A 74 5.41 -17.46 9.70
C ARG A 74 5.22 -17.36 8.17
N ASP A 75 4.21 -18.04 7.62
CA ASP A 75 3.93 -18.07 6.18
C ASP A 75 2.71 -17.22 5.76
N PHE A 76 2.15 -16.41 6.68
CA PHE A 76 0.96 -15.63 6.38
C PHE A 76 1.32 -14.17 6.09
N GLN A 77 1.25 -13.83 4.81
CA GLN A 77 1.37 -12.46 4.30
C GLN A 77 -0.01 -11.87 4.02
N ARG A 78 -0.22 -10.61 4.41
CA ARG A 78 -1.46 -9.89 4.16
C ARG A 78 -1.17 -8.46 3.75
N SER A 79 -1.94 -7.96 2.79
CA SER A 79 -1.89 -6.57 2.36
C SER A 79 -2.92 -5.77 3.16
N ILE A 80 -2.44 -4.92 4.08
CA ILE A 80 -3.26 -4.13 5.02
C ILE A 80 -3.28 -2.68 4.56
N LEU A 81 -4.40 -1.96 4.73
CA LEU A 81 -4.45 -0.54 4.38
C LEU A 81 -3.48 0.26 5.25
N PHE A 82 -2.74 1.19 4.66
CA PHE A 82 -1.68 1.94 5.36
C PHE A 82 -2.18 2.68 6.61
N ASN A 83 -3.44 3.14 6.61
CA ASN A 83 -4.05 3.85 7.72
C ASN A 83 -4.55 2.93 8.85
N GLU A 84 -4.52 1.61 8.64
CA GLU A 84 -4.81 0.59 9.65
C GLU A 84 -3.52 0.00 10.25
N VAL A 85 -2.34 0.37 9.72
CA VAL A 85 -1.05 -0.12 10.17
C VAL A 85 -0.43 0.91 11.12
N GLU A 86 -0.12 0.48 12.34
CA GLU A 86 0.61 1.30 13.31
C GLU A 86 2.09 0.90 13.33
N LEU A 87 3.00 1.87 13.20
CA LEU A 87 4.43 1.64 13.34
C LEU A 87 4.77 1.36 14.81
N LEU A 88 5.57 0.32 15.07
CA LEU A 88 6.03 -0.02 16.43
C LEU A 88 7.42 0.54 16.74
N ASP A 89 8.18 0.90 15.71
CA ASP A 89 9.56 1.39 15.83
C ASP A 89 9.64 2.92 16.05
N ASP A 90 8.54 3.66 15.88
CA ASP A 90 8.44 5.13 16.10
C ASP A 90 8.65 5.56 17.57
N LEU A 91 8.75 4.62 18.50
CA LEU A 91 9.02 4.91 19.92
C LEU A 91 10.48 5.29 20.23
N PHE A 92 11.39 5.28 19.25
CA PHE A 92 12.83 5.54 19.48
C PHE A 92 13.42 6.77 18.77
N GLU A 93 12.64 7.58 18.04
CA GLU A 93 13.16 8.78 17.34
C GLU A 93 12.98 10.11 18.08
N GLU A 94 12.74 10.12 19.40
CA GLU A 94 12.85 11.35 20.23
C GLU A 94 13.86 11.18 21.38
N ARG A 95 15.11 10.84 21.05
CA ARG A 95 16.29 11.24 21.86
C ARG A 95 17.55 11.28 21.01
N SER A 96 17.91 12.47 20.52
CA SER A 96 19.30 12.94 20.39
C SER A 96 19.32 14.45 20.14
#